data_AF-A0A950KSG8-F1
#
_entry.id   AF-A0A950KSG8-F1
#
_cell.length_a   1.000
_cell.length_b   1.000
_cell.length_c   1.000
_cell.angle_alpha   90.00
_cell.angle_beta   90.00
_cell.angle_gamma   90.00
#
_symmetry.space_group_name_H-M   'P 1'
#
loop_
_entity.id
_entity.type
_entity.pdbx_description
1 polymer ?
#
loop_
_entity_poly.entity_id
_entity_poly.type
_entity_poly.pdbx_seq_one_letter_code
_entity_poly.pdbx_strand_id
1 'polypeptide(L)' 'MSAFVFIEAEKANYPISLMCRMLGVSRSGYQAWLRRPPSDRDLCDAWLLERIRQIH' A
#
# COMPACT_ATOMS: atom_id res chain seq x y z
N MET A 1 1.54 11.04 3.09
CA MET A 1 1.81 9.75 2.40
C MET A 1 2.49 8.81 3.37
N SER A 2 1.88 7.66 3.69
CA SER A 2 2.47 6.68 4.61
C SER A 2 3.53 5.84 3.89
N ALA A 3 4.59 5.43 4.60
CA ALA A 3 5.70 4.66 4.03
C ALA A 3 5.27 3.35 3.34
N PHE A 4 4.16 2.73 3.77
CA PHE A 4 3.64 1.50 3.17
C PHE A 4 3.05 1.70 1.78
N VAL A 5 2.40 2.84 1.51
CA VAL A 5 1.86 3.16 0.18
C VAL A 5 2.99 3.33 -0.84
N PHE A 6 4.09 3.96 -0.40
CA PHE A 6 5.29 4.09 -1.23
C PHE A 6 5.92 2.72 -1.54
N ILE A 7 6.05 1.84 -0.53
CA ILE A 7 6.55 0.47 -0.75
C ILE A 7 5.64 -0.29 -1.72
N GLU A 8 4.33 -0.14 -1.61
CA GLU A 8 3.37 -0.84 -2.48
C GLU A 8 3.43 -0.37 -3.94
N ALA A 9 3.61 0.94 -4.17
CA ALA A 9 3.77 1.51 -5.50
C ALA A 9 5.08 1.06 -6.16
N GLU A 10 6.16 0.96 -5.39
CA GLU A 10 7.51 0.67 -5.91
C GLU A 10 7.91 -0.82 -5.82
N LYS A 11 7.06 -1.70 -5.27
CA LYS A 11 7.36 -3.14 -5.10
C LYS A 11 7.70 -3.87 -6.40
N ALA A 12 7.25 -3.34 -7.54
CA ALA A 12 7.52 -3.89 -8.87
C ALA A 12 8.95 -3.53 -9.36
N ASN A 13 9.50 -2.40 -8.91
CA ASN A 13 10.80 -1.89 -9.32
C ASN A 13 11.91 -2.25 -8.33
N TYR A 14 11.58 -2.33 -7.03
CA TYR A 14 12.56 -2.51 -5.96
C TYR A 14 12.21 -3.64 -4.99
N PRO A 15 13.21 -4.32 -4.40
CA PRO A 15 12.97 -5.31 -3.36
C PRO A 15 12.36 -4.68 -2.11
N ILE A 16 11.24 -5.23 -1.64
CA ILE A 16 10.53 -4.78 -0.44
C ILE A 16 11.46 -4.72 0.79
N SER A 17 12.38 -5.67 0.93
CA SER A 17 13.38 -5.70 2.01
C SER A 17 14.30 -4.47 2.03
N LEU A 18 14.66 -3.95 0.85
CA LEU A 18 15.48 -2.74 0.70
C LEU A 18 14.67 -1.52 1.13
N MET A 19 13.44 -1.39 0.64
CA MET A 19 12.57 -0.26 0.94
C MET A 19 12.16 -0.22 2.41
N CYS A 20 11.88 -1.38 3.02
CA CYS A 20 11.65 -1.48 4.46
C CYS A 20 12.85 -0.95 5.26
N ARG A 21 14.08 -1.30 4.85
CA ARG A 21 15.31 -0.82 5.50
C ARG A 21 15.53 0.69 5.29
N MET A 22 15.29 1.20 4.09
CA MET A 22 15.42 2.63 3.77
C MET A 22 14.39 3.50 4.51
N LEU A 23 13.14 3.03 4.61
CA LEU A 23 12.06 3.78 5.25
C LEU A 23 11.96 3.52 6.76
N GLY A 24 12.86 2.69 7.33
CA GLY A 24 12.86 2.36 8.75
C GLY A 24 11.64 1.57 9.23
N VAL A 25 10.93 0.90 8.33
CA VAL A 25 9.75 0.09 8.66
C VAL A 25 10.07 -1.40 8.69
N SER A 26 9.38 -2.16 9.52
CA SER A 26 9.56 -3.60 9.56
C SER A 26 8.83 -4.29 8.41
N ARG A 27 9.45 -5.33 7.83
CA ARG A 27 8.82 -6.19 6.82
C ARG A 27 7.56 -6.87 7.37
N SER A 28 7.55 -7.22 8.65
CA SER A 28 6.38 -7.75 9.35
C SER A 28 5.25 -6.73 9.45
N GLY A 29 5.55 -5.45 9.70
CA GLY A 29 4.58 -4.36 9.70
C GLY A 29 3.98 -4.11 8.32
N TYR A 30 4.79 -4.15 7.26
CA TYR A 30 4.29 -4.08 5.88
C TYR A 30 3.40 -5.29 5.51
N GLN A 31 3.82 -6.52 5.87
CA GLN A 31 3.02 -7.73 5.65
C GLN A 31 1.73 -7.76 6.48
N ALA A 32 1.74 -7.17 7.68
CA ALA A 32 0.54 -7.00 8.50
C ALA A 32 -0.37 -5.92 7.92
N TRP A 33 0.17 -4.82 7.39
CA TRP A 33 -0.58 -3.82 6.65
C TRP A 33 -1.25 -4.42 5.40
N LEU A 34 -0.56 -5.31 4.68
CA LEU A 34 -1.08 -6.00 3.50
C LEU A 34 -2.14 -7.07 3.84
N ARG A 35 -2.05 -7.66 5.04
CA ARG A 35 -3.00 -8.68 5.55
C ARG A 35 -4.12 -8.12 6.39
N ARG A 36 -4.09 -6.83 6.74
CA ARG A 36 -5.20 -6.20 7.44
C ARG A 36 -6.41 -6.24 6.52
N PRO A 37 -7.55 -6.79 6.96
CA PRO A 37 -8.77 -6.66 6.20
C PRO A 37 -9.00 -5.15 5.99
N PRO A 38 -9.29 -4.73 4.74
CA PRO A 38 -9.55 -3.32 4.49
C PRO A 38 -10.69 -2.89 5.41
N SER A 39 -10.53 -1.77 6.10
CA SER A 39 -11.65 -1.20 6.84
C SER A 39 -12.76 -0.83 5.85
N ASP A 40 -14.02 -0.75 6.29
CA ASP A 40 -15.12 -0.34 5.40
C ASP A 40 -14.83 0.96 4.64
N ARG A 41 -14.01 1.85 5.24
CA ARG A 41 -13.53 3.07 4.60
C ARG A 41 -12.55 2.80 3.46
N ASP A 42 -11.59 1.90 3.63
CA ASP A 42 -10.61 1.59 2.58
C ASP A 42 -11.26 0.88 1.38
N LEU A 43 -12.30 0.08 1.61
CA LEU A 43 -13.12 -0.50 0.54
C LEU A 43 -13.90 0.57 -0.22
N CYS A 44 -14.49 1.52 0.50
CA CYS A 44 -15.22 2.64 -0.11
C CYS A 44 -14.30 3.51 -0.96
N ASP A 45 -13.10 3.83 -0.46
CA ASP A 45 -12.11 4.65 -1.17
C ASP A 45 -11.54 3.92 -2.40
N ALA A 46 -11.28 2.61 -2.31
CA ALA A 46 -10.86 1.80 -3.46
C ALA A 46 -11.96 1.73 -4.54
N TRP A 47 -13.22 1.58 -4.14
CA TRP A 47 -14.36 1.62 -5.06
C TRP A 47 -14.52 3.00 -5.72
N LEU A 48 -14.36 4.08 -4.95
CA LEU A 48 -14.41 5.44 -5.46
C LEU A 48 -13.27 5.73 -6.44
N LEU A 49 -12.04 5.31 -6.13
CA LEU A 49 -10.88 5.47 -7.00
C LEU A 49 -11.02 4.69 -8.31
N GLU A 50 -11.60 3.48 -8.26
CA GLU A 50 -11.88 2.71 -9.47
C GLU A 50 -12.97 3.35 -10.32
N ARG A 51 -13.99 3.95 -9.68
CA ARG A 51 -15.02 4.73 -10.36
C ARG A 51 -14.42 5.97 -11.06
N ILE A 52 -13.47 6.65 -10.43
CA ILE A 52 -12.78 7.80 -10.99
C ILE A 52 -11.92 7.38 -12.20
N ARG A 53 -11.23 6.24 -12.13
CA ARG A 53 -10.47 5.68 -13.27
C ARG A 53 -11.33 5.29 -14.46
N GLN A 54 -12.60 4.92 -14.26
CA GLN A 54 -13.47 4.56 -15.38
C GLN A 54 -14.08 5.78 -16.09
N ILE A 55 -14.04 6.96 -15.46
CA ILE A 55 -14.62 8.18 -16.01
C ILE A 55 -13.55 9.06 -16.70
N HIS A 56 -12.27 8.78 -16.47
CA HIS A 56 -11.12 9.50 -17.04
C HIS A 56 -10.37 8.65 -18.06
#